data_AF-A0A7V9PN37-F1
#
_entry.id   AF-A0A7V9PN37-F1
#
_cell.length_a   1.000
_cell.length_b   1.000
_cell.length_c   1.000
_cell.angle_alpha   90.00
_cell.angle_beta   90.00
_cell.angle_gamma   90.00
#
_symmetry.space_group_name_H-M   'P 1'
#
loop_
_entity.id
_entity.type
_entity.pdbx_description
1 polymer ?
#
loop_
_entity_poly.entity_id
_entity_poly.type
_entity_poly.pdbx_seq_one_letter_code
_entity_poly.pdbx_strand_id
1 'polypeptide(L)'
;MITVRDIVRTVTSIDRRESYASNQAVIQGRRPARPGHDDGVKRGGRESVARHGGDVQRDGWEPLAHHDSRPRRPCFVYTPPNLPTDIAVPLVVMLHGCTQTAADLAAGTRMNDAADRHGFVVLYPQQTTQDNPQACWNWFEPAHQSRDAGEPAFVAETARRLLGDDRWRIDPGRVFVAGLSAGGAMTAILAATHPDLFAAVAIHSGLPFGSAGDALSAFAAMQGRGVAPA
;
A
#
# COMPACT_ATOMS: atom_id res chain seq x y z
N MET A 1 -6.87 4.87 -21.09
CA MET A 1 -5.52 4.43 -20.67
C MET A 1 -5.13 5.23 -19.44
N ILE A 2 -4.72 4.59 -18.34
CA ILE A 2 -4.27 5.28 -17.13
C ILE A 2 -2.99 6.09 -17.41
N THR A 3 -2.88 7.30 -16.86
CA THR A 3 -1.66 8.11 -16.94
C THR A 3 -1.04 8.30 -15.56
N VAL A 4 0.25 8.70 -15.51
CA VAL A 4 0.91 9.10 -14.25
C VAL A 4 0.13 10.22 -13.54
N ARG A 5 -0.45 11.14 -14.31
CA ARG A 5 -1.29 12.22 -13.78
C ARG A 5 -2.54 11.69 -13.08
N ASP A 6 -3.14 10.64 -13.62
CA ASP A 6 -4.31 10.00 -13.01
C ASP A 6 -3.92 9.24 -11.73
N ILE A 7 -2.78 8.55 -11.72
CA ILE A 7 -2.25 7.88 -10.51
C ILE A 7 -1.98 8.92 -9.41
N VAL A 8 -1.29 10.01 -9.75
CA VAL A 8 -1.02 11.12 -8.81
C VAL A 8 -2.34 11.72 -8.31
N ARG A 9 -3.32 11.96 -9.19
CA ARG A 9 -4.64 12.46 -8.78
C ARG A 9 -5.34 11.51 -7.83
N THR A 10 -5.37 10.20 -8.10
CA THR A 10 -6.02 9.21 -7.24
C THR A 10 -5.34 9.11 -5.86
N VAL A 11 -4.02 9.09 -5.83
CA VAL A 11 -3.27 8.99 -4.56
C VAL A 11 -3.41 10.28 -3.75
N THR A 12 -3.47 11.44 -4.41
CA THR A 12 -3.66 12.75 -3.74
C THR A 12 -5.13 13.10 -3.46
N SER A 13 -6.08 12.40 -4.07
CA SER A 13 -7.52 12.51 -3.81
C SER A 13 -7.99 11.65 -2.65
N ILE A 14 -7.06 10.98 -1.93
CA ILE A 14 -7.38 10.29 -0.69
C ILE A 14 -8.27 11.20 0.16
N ASP A 15 -9.40 10.70 0.67
CA ASP A 15 -10.28 11.54 1.49
C ASP A 15 -9.47 12.00 2.71
N ARG A 16 -9.07 13.27 2.66
CA ARG A 16 -8.21 13.89 3.67
C ARG A 16 -8.88 13.89 5.03
N ARG A 17 -10.21 13.76 5.14
CA ARG A 17 -10.87 13.69 6.44
C ARG A 17 -10.75 12.31 7.05
N GLU A 18 -11.01 11.25 6.30
CA GLU A 18 -10.95 9.87 6.82
C GLU A 18 -9.51 9.40 7.04
N SER A 19 -8.61 9.63 6.09
CA SER A 19 -7.21 9.21 6.23
C SER A 19 -6.48 10.01 7.31
N TYR A 20 -6.74 11.31 7.43
CA TYR A 20 -6.14 12.13 8.48
C TYR A 20 -6.79 11.88 9.84
N ALA A 21 -8.10 11.59 9.92
CA ALA A 21 -8.74 11.18 11.17
C ALA A 21 -8.24 9.82 11.66
N SER A 22 -8.03 8.85 10.75
CA SER A 22 -7.44 7.55 11.08
C SER A 22 -6.00 7.73 11.60
N ASN A 23 -5.17 8.50 10.89
CA ASN A 23 -3.80 8.80 11.31
C ASN A 23 -3.75 9.60 12.62
N GLN A 24 -4.65 10.58 12.83
CA GLN A 24 -4.71 11.39 14.06
C GLN A 24 -5.24 10.62 15.26
N ALA A 25 -6.25 9.77 15.08
CA ALA A 25 -6.77 8.93 16.15
C ALA A 25 -5.66 8.03 16.71
N VAL A 26 -4.87 7.42 15.83
CA VAL A 26 -3.70 6.61 16.18
C VAL A 26 -2.61 7.43 16.86
N ILE A 27 -2.24 8.59 16.33
CA ILE A 27 -1.23 9.50 16.95
C ILE A 27 -1.66 9.91 18.37
N GLN A 28 -2.96 10.05 18.60
CA GLN A 28 -3.53 10.41 19.91
C GLN A 28 -3.87 9.21 20.80
N GLY A 29 -3.50 7.98 20.40
CA GLY A 29 -3.77 6.74 21.15
C GLY A 29 -5.26 6.37 21.25
N ARG A 30 -6.11 6.95 20.39
CA ARG A 30 -7.55 6.67 20.32
C ARG A 30 -7.80 5.62 19.22
N ARG A 31 -8.58 4.58 19.52
CA ARG A 31 -9.06 3.66 18.47
C ARG A 31 -9.89 4.47 17.47
N PRO A 32 -9.73 4.28 16.15
CA PRO A 32 -10.52 4.99 15.16
C PRO A 32 -12.01 4.74 15.40
N ALA A 33 -12.83 5.79 15.27
CA ALA A 33 -14.27 5.70 15.45
C ALA A 33 -14.85 4.73 14.43
N ARG A 34 -15.65 3.77 14.89
CA ARG A 34 -16.44 2.92 13.98
C ARG A 34 -17.49 3.78 13.28
N PRO A 35 -17.80 3.53 12.00
CA PRO A 35 -18.94 4.18 11.34
C PRO A 35 -20.23 3.87 12.12
N GLY A 36 -20.97 4.91 12.50
CA GLY A 36 -22.20 4.78 13.28
C GLY A 36 -23.31 4.10 12.49
N HIS A 37 -23.93 3.09 13.09
CA HIS A 37 -25.20 2.52 12.63
C HIS A 37 -26.29 3.01 13.58
N ASP A 38 -27.38 3.53 13.03
CA ASP A 38 -28.49 4.13 13.76
C ASP A 38 -29.21 3.09 14.63
N ASP A 39 -29.49 3.44 15.90
CA ASP A 39 -30.01 2.54 16.93
C ASP A 39 -31.53 2.31 16.80
N GLY A 40 -31.92 1.05 16.64
CA GLY A 40 -33.31 0.59 16.65
C GLY A 40 -33.51 -0.79 17.27
N VAL A 41 -33.45 -0.87 18.61
CA VAL A 41 -34.24 -1.77 19.50
C VAL A 41 -34.28 -3.29 19.19
N LYS A 42 -33.63 -4.14 20.01
CA LYS A 42 -34.20 -4.91 21.17
C LYS A 42 -33.23 -5.98 21.72
N ARG A 43 -33.35 -6.22 23.02
CA ARG A 43 -32.52 -7.07 23.91
C ARG A 43 -32.61 -8.58 23.62
N GLY A 44 -31.48 -9.28 23.82
CA GLY A 44 -31.47 -10.64 24.39
C GLY A 44 -30.38 -11.58 23.82
N GLY A 45 -29.54 -12.13 24.71
CA GLY A 45 -28.79 -13.38 24.45
C GLY A 45 -27.27 -13.22 24.34
N ARG A 46 -26.54 -13.87 25.24
CA ARG A 46 -25.07 -13.95 25.27
C ARG A 46 -24.59 -14.89 24.16
N GLU A 47 -23.68 -14.43 23.30
CA GLU A 47 -22.78 -15.30 22.56
C GLU A 47 -21.50 -14.54 22.15
N SER A 48 -20.37 -15.22 22.34
CA SER A 48 -19.01 -14.73 22.06
C SER A 48 -18.80 -14.65 20.55
N VAL A 49 -18.51 -13.47 20.00
CA VAL A 49 -18.19 -13.31 18.57
C VAL A 49 -16.95 -12.46 18.35
N ALA A 50 -16.13 -12.98 17.42
CA ALA A 50 -14.83 -12.55 16.95
C ALA A 50 -14.71 -11.06 16.57
N ARG A 51 -13.47 -10.57 16.65
CA ARG A 51 -13.01 -9.23 16.25
C ARG A 51 -13.29 -8.99 14.76
N HIS A 52 -14.34 -8.22 14.46
CA HIS A 52 -14.67 -7.77 13.10
C HIS A 52 -13.80 -6.56 12.71
N GLY A 53 -12.95 -6.74 11.69
CA GLY A 53 -12.49 -5.67 10.81
C GLY A 53 -13.61 -5.35 9.82
N GLY A 54 -13.81 -4.08 9.48
CA GLY A 54 -14.91 -3.65 8.62
C GLY A 54 -14.86 -4.29 7.24
N ASP A 55 -16.02 -4.76 6.76
CA ASP A 55 -16.21 -5.26 5.41
C ASP A 55 -16.07 -4.10 4.41
N VAL A 56 -14.86 -3.96 3.86
CA VAL A 56 -14.72 -3.51 2.47
C VAL A 56 -15.25 -4.67 1.63
N GLN A 57 -16.21 -4.44 0.73
CA GLN A 57 -16.61 -5.45 -0.26
C GLN A 57 -15.35 -5.94 -0.99
N ARG A 58 -14.93 -7.18 -0.70
CA ARG A 58 -13.70 -7.80 -1.23
C ARG A 58 -13.91 -8.46 -2.59
N ASP A 59 -14.99 -8.10 -3.30
CA ASP A 59 -15.26 -8.64 -4.62
C ASP A 59 -14.09 -8.26 -5.55
N GLY A 60 -13.48 -9.27 -6.18
CA GLY A 60 -12.28 -9.10 -7.02
C GLY A 60 -10.94 -9.00 -6.27
N TRP A 61 -10.92 -9.13 -4.94
CA TRP A 61 -9.67 -9.22 -4.15
C TRP A 61 -9.22 -10.67 -4.01
N GLU A 62 -8.09 -11.00 -4.63
CA GLU A 62 -7.47 -12.31 -4.49
C GLU A 62 -6.24 -12.20 -3.57
N PRO A 63 -6.17 -12.98 -2.47
CA PRO A 63 -4.92 -13.18 -1.77
C PRO A 63 -3.91 -13.80 -2.74
N LEU A 64 -2.74 -13.18 -2.87
CA LEU A 64 -1.69 -13.75 -3.70
C LEU A 64 -1.06 -14.92 -2.94
N ALA A 65 -1.47 -16.14 -3.30
CA ALA A 65 -0.97 -17.38 -2.70
C ALA A 65 0.56 -17.38 -2.65
N HIS A 66 1.18 -17.83 -1.57
CA HIS A 66 2.64 -17.86 -1.48
C HIS A 66 3.21 -19.12 -2.18
N HIS A 67 4.31 -19.00 -2.92
CA HIS A 67 5.00 -20.16 -3.53
C HIS A 67 6.31 -20.54 -2.82
N ASP A 68 6.70 -19.85 -1.74
CA ASP A 68 7.97 -20.11 -1.04
C ASP A 68 7.90 -19.82 0.47
N SER A 69 8.86 -20.42 1.18
CA SER A 69 9.09 -20.60 2.62
C SER A 69 9.57 -19.40 3.45
N ARG A 70 9.89 -18.24 2.86
CA ARG A 70 10.21 -17.02 3.64
C ARG A 70 8.97 -16.50 4.40
N PRO A 71 9.10 -15.92 5.61
CA PRO A 71 7.97 -15.27 6.28
C PRO A 71 7.51 -14.10 5.41
N ARG A 72 6.35 -14.27 4.77
CA ARG A 72 5.88 -13.41 3.68
C ARG A 72 4.70 -12.58 4.19
N ARG A 73 4.90 -11.26 4.11
CA ARG A 73 3.86 -10.24 4.29
C ARG A 73 2.66 -10.58 3.37
N PRO A 74 1.40 -10.42 3.83
CA PRO A 74 0.24 -10.62 2.98
C PRO A 74 0.29 -9.71 1.77
N CYS A 75 -0.16 -10.22 0.62
CA CYS A 75 -0.32 -9.45 -0.61
C CYS A 75 -1.70 -9.72 -1.19
N PHE A 76 -2.35 -8.68 -1.66
CA PHE A 76 -3.66 -8.77 -2.28
C PHE A 76 -3.60 -8.18 -3.69
N VAL A 77 -4.30 -8.83 -4.61
CA VAL A 77 -4.44 -8.34 -5.98
C VAL A 77 -5.90 -7.99 -6.20
N TYR A 78 -6.14 -6.78 -6.70
CA TYR A 78 -7.45 -6.39 -7.20
C TYR A 78 -7.46 -6.48 -8.72
N THR A 79 -8.39 -7.29 -9.24
CA THR A 79 -8.61 -7.46 -10.68
C THR A 79 -9.98 -6.89 -11.02
N PRO A 80 -10.07 -5.85 -11.87
CA PRO A 80 -11.36 -5.36 -12.35
C PRO A 80 -12.17 -6.49 -13.00
N PRO A 81 -13.48 -6.62 -12.73
CA PRO A 81 -14.31 -7.72 -13.24
C PRO A 81 -14.41 -7.73 -14.78
N ASN A 82 -14.23 -6.58 -15.42
CA ASN A 82 -14.29 -6.41 -16.87
C ASN A 82 -12.89 -6.19 -17.49
N LEU A 83 -11.83 -6.63 -16.81
CA LEU A 83 -10.46 -6.52 -17.32
C LEU A 83 -10.32 -7.40 -18.59
N PRO A 84 -9.89 -6.84 -19.74
CA PRO A 84 -9.71 -7.64 -20.93
C PRO A 84 -8.57 -8.65 -20.75
N THR A 85 -8.81 -9.89 -21.15
CA THR A 85 -7.84 -11.00 -21.04
C THR A 85 -7.01 -11.21 -22.31
N ASP A 86 -7.33 -10.46 -23.37
CA ASP A 86 -6.72 -10.57 -24.70
C ASP A 86 -5.64 -9.52 -24.98
N ILE A 87 -5.50 -8.49 -24.12
CA ILE A 87 -4.50 -7.43 -24.24
C ILE A 87 -3.62 -7.35 -23.00
N ALA A 88 -2.42 -6.79 -23.16
CA ALA A 88 -1.57 -6.50 -22.01
C ALA A 88 -2.06 -5.26 -21.25
N VAL A 89 -2.11 -5.31 -19.92
CA VAL A 89 -2.67 -4.25 -19.06
C VAL A 89 -1.65 -3.67 -18.08
N PRO A 90 -1.85 -2.44 -17.56
CA PRO A 90 -0.97 -1.85 -16.56
C PRO A 90 -1.08 -2.53 -15.19
N LEU A 91 -0.03 -2.42 -14.39
CA LEU A 91 0.01 -2.76 -12.97
C LEU A 91 0.29 -1.51 -12.12
N VAL A 92 -0.49 -1.32 -11.06
CA VAL A 92 -0.21 -0.29 -10.04
C VAL A 92 0.03 -0.98 -8.69
N VAL A 93 1.20 -0.75 -8.11
CA VAL A 93 1.55 -1.20 -6.75
C VAL A 93 1.21 -0.09 -5.76
N MET A 94 0.44 -0.40 -4.73
CA MET A 94 -0.07 0.57 -3.75
C MET A 94 0.41 0.27 -2.34
N LEU A 95 1.18 1.20 -1.75
CA LEU A 95 1.83 1.04 -0.45
C LEU A 95 1.19 1.92 0.62
N HIS A 96 0.68 1.29 1.67
CA HIS A 96 -0.04 1.97 2.75
C HIS A 96 0.91 2.68 3.72
N GLY A 97 0.39 3.66 4.46
CA GLY A 97 1.11 4.31 5.56
C GLY A 97 1.07 3.47 6.84
N CYS A 98 1.79 3.94 7.86
CA CYS A 98 1.75 3.35 9.20
C CYS A 98 0.32 3.16 9.69
N THR A 99 0.06 2.07 10.41
CA THR A 99 -1.20 1.67 11.07
C THR A 99 -2.39 1.41 10.16
N GLN A 100 -2.23 1.67 8.85
CA GLN A 100 -3.20 1.30 7.83
C GLN A 100 -2.99 -0.16 7.39
N THR A 101 -4.04 -0.75 6.85
CA THR A 101 -4.00 -2.00 6.08
C THR A 101 -4.03 -1.72 4.57
N ALA A 102 -3.81 -2.76 3.76
CA ALA A 102 -4.02 -2.69 2.31
C ALA A 102 -5.46 -2.24 1.96
N ALA A 103 -6.45 -2.76 2.70
CA ALA A 103 -7.86 -2.42 2.51
C ALA A 103 -8.16 -0.95 2.87
N ASP A 104 -7.59 -0.43 3.97
CA ASP A 104 -7.76 0.97 4.37
C ASP A 104 -7.22 1.93 3.30
N LEU A 105 -6.06 1.61 2.72
CA LEU A 105 -5.49 2.40 1.63
C LEU A 105 -6.37 2.35 0.38
N ALA A 106 -6.83 1.17 -0.03
CA ALA A 106 -7.66 1.02 -1.21
C ALA A 106 -8.99 1.77 -1.08
N ALA A 107 -9.65 1.67 0.08
CA ALA A 107 -10.87 2.40 0.38
C ALA A 107 -10.64 3.91 0.40
N GLY A 108 -9.61 4.38 1.13
CA GLY A 108 -9.34 5.81 1.25
C GLY A 108 -8.95 6.47 -0.07
N THR A 109 -8.20 5.78 -0.93
CA THR A 109 -7.76 6.30 -2.24
C THR A 109 -8.77 6.08 -3.36
N ARG A 110 -9.72 5.16 -3.17
CA ARG A 110 -10.64 4.68 -4.21
C ARG A 110 -9.90 4.16 -5.45
N MET A 111 -8.75 3.53 -5.24
CA MET A 111 -7.90 3.04 -6.32
C MET A 111 -8.56 1.89 -7.09
N ASN A 112 -9.42 1.09 -6.45
CA ASN A 112 -10.20 0.07 -7.14
C ASN A 112 -11.18 0.68 -8.14
N ASP A 113 -11.91 1.74 -7.76
CA ASP A 113 -12.78 2.44 -8.71
C ASP A 113 -11.98 3.03 -9.89
N ALA A 114 -10.74 3.47 -9.64
CA ALA A 114 -9.86 3.92 -10.72
C ALA A 114 -9.43 2.76 -11.62
N ALA A 115 -9.11 1.60 -11.04
CA ALA A 115 -8.78 0.37 -11.76
C ALA A 115 -9.93 -0.08 -12.66
N ASP A 116 -11.17 -0.04 -12.16
CA ASP A 116 -12.37 -0.34 -12.95
C ASP A 116 -12.55 0.63 -14.13
N ARG A 117 -12.36 1.93 -13.91
CA ARG A 117 -12.56 2.95 -14.95
C ARG A 117 -11.48 2.94 -16.03
N HIS A 118 -10.24 2.62 -15.67
CA HIS A 118 -9.08 2.78 -16.56
C HIS A 118 -8.47 1.47 -17.03
N GLY A 119 -8.92 0.33 -16.50
CA GLY A 119 -8.52 -1.01 -16.91
C GLY A 119 -7.08 -1.34 -16.53
N PHE A 120 -6.79 -1.48 -15.24
CA PHE A 120 -5.48 -1.90 -14.73
C PHE A 120 -5.61 -2.81 -13.50
N VAL A 121 -4.58 -3.61 -13.24
CA VAL A 121 -4.49 -4.47 -12.05
C VAL A 121 -3.85 -3.69 -10.90
N VAL A 122 -4.27 -3.94 -9.66
CA VAL A 122 -3.67 -3.33 -8.48
C VAL A 122 -3.07 -4.38 -7.56
N LEU A 123 -1.81 -4.19 -7.18
CA LEU A 123 -1.14 -4.99 -6.15
C LEU A 123 -1.07 -4.17 -4.85
N TYR A 124 -1.55 -4.76 -3.76
CA TYR A 124 -1.49 -4.20 -2.42
C TYR A 124 -0.66 -5.10 -1.48
N PRO A 125 0.65 -4.87 -1.37
CA PRO A 125 1.47 -5.48 -0.33
C PRO A 125 1.09 -4.89 1.03
N GLN A 126 1.01 -5.73 2.07
CA GLN A 126 0.64 -5.31 3.41
C GLN A 126 1.75 -5.58 4.43
N GLN A 127 2.18 -4.53 5.11
CA GLN A 127 3.09 -4.62 6.25
C GLN A 127 2.37 -5.22 7.47
N THR A 128 3.13 -5.90 8.34
CA THR A 128 2.56 -6.55 9.52
C THR A 128 3.05 -5.93 10.83
N THR A 129 2.26 -6.10 11.90
CA THR A 129 2.68 -5.70 13.25
C THR A 129 3.80 -6.57 13.83
N GLN A 130 4.10 -7.72 13.20
CA GLN A 130 5.23 -8.57 13.56
C GLN A 130 6.55 -7.96 13.09
N ASP A 131 6.55 -7.35 11.91
CA ASP A 131 7.72 -6.69 11.31
C ASP A 131 7.94 -5.27 11.86
N ASN A 132 6.87 -4.57 12.19
CA ASN A 132 6.93 -3.24 12.79
C ASN A 132 5.70 -3.02 13.68
N PRO A 133 5.80 -2.67 14.97
CA PRO A 133 4.64 -2.55 15.87
C PRO A 133 3.53 -1.60 15.39
N GLN A 134 3.86 -0.64 14.52
CA GLN A 134 2.93 0.30 13.91
C GLN A 134 2.54 -0.10 12.49
N ALA A 135 2.86 -1.32 12.04
CA ALA A 135 2.73 -1.77 10.65
C ALA A 135 3.33 -0.75 9.64
N CYS A 136 4.36 -0.01 10.04
CA CYS A 136 5.07 0.91 9.15
C CYS A 136 6.05 0.13 8.28
N TRP A 137 6.21 0.55 7.02
CA TRP A 137 7.41 0.22 6.24
C TRP A 137 8.64 0.76 6.97
N ASN A 138 9.67 -0.07 7.12
CA ASN A 138 10.89 0.22 7.87
C ASN A 138 11.89 1.03 7.01
N TRP A 139 11.39 2.08 6.35
CA TRP A 139 12.12 2.87 5.35
C TRP A 139 13.40 3.55 5.85
N PHE A 140 13.63 3.59 7.16
CA PHE A 140 14.81 4.18 7.79
C PHE A 140 15.92 3.14 8.06
N GLU A 141 15.62 1.85 7.99
CA GLU A 141 16.60 0.81 8.30
C GLU A 141 17.59 0.60 7.14
N PRO A 142 18.90 0.47 7.39
CA PRO A 142 19.90 0.26 6.34
C PRO A 142 19.63 -0.98 5.49
N ALA A 143 19.04 -2.02 6.10
CA ALA A 143 18.66 -3.26 5.42
C ALA A 143 17.58 -3.06 4.34
N HIS A 144 16.95 -1.89 4.28
CA HIS A 144 15.87 -1.56 3.36
C HIS A 144 16.23 -0.41 2.40
N GLN A 145 17.52 -0.09 2.26
CA GLN A 145 18.02 0.97 1.36
C GLN A 145 18.73 0.42 0.11
N SER A 146 18.66 -0.89 -0.16
CA SER A 146 19.34 -1.53 -1.29
C SER A 146 18.42 -2.43 -2.10
N ARG A 147 18.82 -2.70 -3.35
CA ARG A 147 18.02 -3.38 -4.37
C ARG A 147 17.57 -4.79 -3.98
N ASP A 148 18.51 -5.67 -3.68
CA ASP A 148 18.18 -7.10 -3.55
C ASP A 148 18.06 -7.53 -2.08
N ALA A 149 17.68 -6.60 -1.19
CA ALA A 149 17.48 -6.88 0.23
C ALA A 149 16.21 -6.25 0.79
N GLY A 150 15.69 -6.90 1.85
CA GLY A 150 14.68 -6.30 2.71
C GLY A 150 13.31 -6.09 2.06
N GLU A 151 12.58 -5.11 2.60
CA GLU A 151 11.24 -4.74 2.14
C GLU A 151 11.16 -4.29 0.67
N PRO A 152 12.09 -3.50 0.10
CA PRO A 152 12.00 -3.14 -1.32
C PRO A 152 12.17 -4.36 -2.23
N ALA A 153 13.08 -5.28 -1.92
CA ALA A 153 13.23 -6.53 -2.68
C ALA A 153 11.94 -7.37 -2.64
N PHE A 154 11.29 -7.48 -1.47
CA PHE A 154 10.02 -8.19 -1.35
C PHE A 154 8.93 -7.58 -2.26
N VAL A 155 8.78 -6.25 -2.26
CA VAL A 155 7.78 -5.59 -3.12
C VAL A 155 8.10 -5.79 -4.60
N ALA A 156 9.37 -5.64 -4.99
CA ALA A 156 9.80 -5.82 -6.37
C ALA A 156 9.66 -7.27 -6.86
N GLU A 157 10.03 -8.26 -6.05
CA GLU A 157 9.81 -9.69 -6.33
C GLU A 157 8.31 -9.99 -6.52
N THR A 158 7.46 -9.43 -5.66
CA THR A 158 6.00 -9.64 -5.75
C THR A 158 5.44 -9.03 -7.02
N ALA A 159 5.87 -7.82 -7.40
CA ALA A 159 5.47 -7.22 -8.66
C ALA A 159 5.95 -8.06 -9.86
N ARG A 160 7.23 -8.45 -9.91
CA ARG A 160 7.76 -9.31 -10.98
C ARG A 160 7.03 -10.65 -11.11
N ARG A 161 6.54 -11.19 -10.00
CA ARG A 161 5.70 -12.39 -10.04
C ARG A 161 4.39 -12.17 -10.78
N LEU A 162 3.72 -11.03 -10.58
CA LEU A 162 2.52 -10.68 -11.34
C LEU A 162 2.85 -10.45 -12.82
N LEU A 163 4.03 -9.90 -13.14
CA LEU A 163 4.48 -9.75 -14.53
C LEU A 163 4.65 -11.11 -15.23
N GLY A 164 5.09 -12.13 -14.51
CA GLY A 164 5.28 -13.48 -15.04
C GLY A 164 4.05 -14.39 -14.96
N ASP A 165 2.92 -13.88 -14.46
CA ASP A 165 1.68 -14.67 -14.32
C ASP A 165 0.71 -14.34 -15.46
N ASP A 166 0.55 -15.31 -16.36
CA ASP A 166 -0.26 -15.17 -17.57
C ASP A 166 -1.74 -14.86 -17.31
N ARG A 167 -2.23 -15.05 -16.09
CA ARG A 167 -3.62 -14.70 -15.72
C ARG A 167 -3.92 -13.21 -15.90
N TRP A 168 -2.93 -12.34 -15.70
CA TRP A 168 -3.13 -10.89 -15.75
C TRP A 168 -2.53 -10.20 -16.98
N ARG A 169 -1.61 -10.87 -17.71
CA ARG A 169 -0.93 -10.31 -18.90
C ARG A 169 -0.43 -8.88 -18.67
N ILE A 170 0.32 -8.66 -17.60
CA ILE A 170 0.82 -7.32 -17.27
C ILE A 170 1.82 -6.87 -18.34
N ASP A 171 1.68 -5.62 -18.79
CA ASP A 171 2.67 -4.98 -19.66
C ASP A 171 3.89 -4.53 -18.83
N PRO A 172 5.10 -5.07 -19.10
CA PRO A 172 6.30 -4.72 -18.34
C PRO A 172 6.70 -3.24 -18.46
N GLY A 173 6.27 -2.54 -19.52
CA GLY A 173 6.49 -1.11 -19.69
C GLY A 173 5.46 -0.21 -18.97
N ARG A 174 4.45 -0.80 -18.32
CA ARG A 174 3.36 -0.07 -17.63
C ARG A 174 3.16 -0.55 -16.20
N VAL A 175 4.25 -0.65 -15.47
CA VAL A 175 4.27 -0.95 -14.04
C VAL A 175 4.54 0.34 -13.27
N PHE A 176 3.66 0.66 -12.33
CA PHE A 176 3.73 1.88 -11.52
C PHE A 176 3.73 1.53 -10.04
N VAL A 177 4.32 2.40 -9.21
CA VAL A 177 4.22 2.29 -7.76
C VAL A 177 3.83 3.62 -7.14
N ALA A 178 2.96 3.56 -6.15
CA ALA A 178 2.55 4.73 -5.38
C ALA A 178 2.37 4.40 -3.91
N GLY A 179 2.53 5.42 -3.06
CA GLY A 179 2.37 5.23 -1.62
C GLY A 179 2.17 6.51 -0.82
N LEU A 180 1.65 6.32 0.38
CA LEU A 180 1.34 7.37 1.35
C LEU A 180 2.25 7.25 2.59
N SER A 181 2.77 8.38 3.09
CA SER A 181 3.54 8.42 4.34
C SER A 181 4.73 7.44 4.31
N ALA A 182 4.82 6.48 5.23
CA ALA A 182 5.83 5.41 5.20
C ALA A 182 5.83 4.62 3.87
N GLY A 183 4.66 4.37 3.27
CA GLY A 183 4.57 3.77 1.93
C GLY A 183 5.06 4.71 0.83
N GLY A 184 4.95 6.02 1.02
CA GLY A 184 5.55 7.04 0.16
C GLY A 184 7.08 7.05 0.26
N ALA A 185 7.64 6.90 1.47
CA ALA A 185 9.07 6.74 1.66
C ALA A 185 9.59 5.44 1.02
N MET A 186 8.87 4.32 1.19
CA MET A 186 9.19 3.06 0.51
C MET A 186 9.07 3.17 -1.02
N THR A 187 8.12 3.97 -1.53
CA THR A 187 8.01 4.28 -2.96
C THR A 187 9.26 5.00 -3.48
N ALA A 188 9.82 5.95 -2.71
CA ALA A 188 11.08 6.61 -3.05
C ALA A 188 12.27 5.64 -3.07
N ILE A 189 12.33 4.72 -2.09
CA ILE A 189 13.34 3.66 -2.05
C ILE A 189 13.23 2.75 -3.28
N LEU A 190 12.02 2.32 -3.65
CA LEU A 190 11.80 1.47 -4.83
C LEU A 190 12.21 2.19 -6.12
N ALA A 191 11.93 3.50 -6.23
CA ALA A 191 12.37 4.30 -7.38
C ALA A 191 13.90 4.32 -7.52
N ALA A 192 14.63 4.44 -6.40
CA ALA A 192 16.09 4.47 -6.39
C ALA A 192 16.73 3.09 -6.61
N THR A 193 16.12 2.05 -6.04
CA THR A 193 16.71 0.70 -5.98
C THR A 193 16.28 -0.19 -7.15
N HIS A 194 15.09 0.03 -7.71
CA HIS A 194 14.50 -0.75 -8.81
C HIS A 194 14.03 0.16 -9.98
N PRO A 195 14.87 1.05 -10.51
CA PRO A 195 14.47 2.01 -11.54
C PRO A 195 14.08 1.37 -12.88
N ASP A 196 14.52 0.14 -13.12
CA ASP A 196 14.18 -0.70 -14.27
C ASP A 196 12.78 -1.31 -14.20
N LEU A 197 12.20 -1.42 -13.00
CA LEU A 197 10.92 -2.10 -12.80
C LEU A 197 9.71 -1.16 -12.92
N PHE A 198 9.86 0.11 -12.54
CA PHE A 198 8.72 1.03 -12.46
C PHE A 198 8.84 2.15 -13.50
N ALA A 199 7.88 2.21 -14.41
CA ALA A 199 7.80 3.24 -15.45
C ALA A 199 7.52 4.64 -14.89
N ALA A 200 6.85 4.73 -13.73
CA ALA A 200 6.72 5.96 -12.96
C ALA A 200 6.36 5.68 -11.50
N VAL A 201 6.57 6.68 -10.64
CA VAL A 201 6.24 6.63 -9.22
C VAL A 201 5.40 7.82 -8.76
N ALA A 202 4.54 7.62 -7.75
CA ALA A 202 3.79 8.70 -7.12
C ALA A 202 3.93 8.66 -5.59
N ILE A 203 4.51 9.70 -5.01
CA ILE A 203 4.83 9.78 -3.58
C ILE A 203 3.93 10.84 -2.93
N HIS A 204 3.11 10.43 -1.94
CA HIS A 204 2.33 11.37 -1.13
C HIS A 204 2.85 11.41 0.31
N SER A 205 3.30 12.58 0.75
CA SER A 205 3.77 12.82 2.13
C SER A 205 4.84 11.82 2.60
N GLY A 206 5.64 11.31 1.66
CA GLY A 206 6.76 10.42 1.94
C GLY A 206 8.04 11.18 2.26
N LEU A 207 9.11 10.43 2.50
CA LEU A 207 10.43 10.96 2.79
C LEU A 207 11.42 10.59 1.68
N PRO A 208 12.45 11.42 1.42
CA PRO A 208 13.46 11.11 0.41
C PRO A 208 14.21 9.81 0.71
N PHE A 209 14.64 9.12 -0.34
CA PHE A 209 15.57 8.00 -0.25
C PHE A 209 16.86 8.42 0.51
N GLY A 210 17.35 7.56 1.40
CA GLY A 210 18.57 7.82 2.19
C GLY A 210 18.45 8.92 3.25
N SER A 211 17.25 9.44 3.52
CA SER A 211 17.07 10.55 4.49
C SER A 211 17.22 10.16 5.96
N ALA A 212 17.29 8.86 6.26
CA ALA A 212 17.54 8.30 7.58
C ALA A 212 18.29 6.96 7.48
N GLY A 213 19.07 6.63 8.51
CA GLY A 213 19.78 5.35 8.65
C GLY A 213 19.45 4.59 9.95
N ASP A 214 18.60 5.17 10.79
CA ASP A 214 18.12 4.57 12.04
C ASP A 214 16.84 5.28 12.51
N ALA A 215 16.22 4.79 13.59
CA ALA A 215 14.99 5.36 14.12
C ALA A 215 15.16 6.83 14.59
N LEU A 216 16.33 7.21 15.12
CA LEU A 216 16.56 8.55 15.64
C LEU A 216 16.63 9.57 14.49
N SER A 217 17.41 9.26 13.47
CA SER A 217 17.51 10.04 12.23
C SER A 217 16.18 10.05 11.46
N ALA A 218 15.36 9.00 11.58
CA ALA A 218 14.00 8.99 11.03
C ALA A 218 13.12 10.08 11.65
N PHE A 219 13.14 10.24 12.97
CA PHE A 219 12.43 11.33 13.65
C PHE A 219 12.95 12.71 13.23
N ALA A 220 14.27 12.86 13.09
CA ALA A 220 14.85 14.10 12.59
C ALA A 220 14.38 14.40 11.15
N ALA A 221 14.37 13.40 10.27
CA ALA A 221 13.91 13.53 8.89
C ALA A 221 12.42 13.94 8.81
N MET A 222 11.56 13.35 9.65
CA MET A 222 10.14 13.74 9.74
C MET A 222 9.95 15.18 10.23
N GLN A 223 10.91 15.74 10.96
CA GLN A 223 10.92 17.16 11.38
C GLN A 223 11.59 18.10 10.35
N GLY A 224 11.95 17.58 9.16
CA GLY A 224 12.64 18.35 8.11
C GLY A 224 14.14 18.54 8.37
N ARG A 225 14.72 17.78 9.30
CA ARG A 225 16.15 17.80 9.64
C ARG A 225 16.87 16.54 9.16
N GLY A 226 16.39 15.96 8.06
CA GLY A 226 16.97 14.74 7.48
C GLY A 226 18.37 14.98 6.95
N VAL A 227 19.16 13.91 6.86
CA VAL A 227 20.47 13.95 6.20
C VAL A 227 20.24 13.90 4.69
N ALA A 228 20.98 14.69 3.91
CA ALA A 228 20.94 14.55 2.47
C ALA A 228 21.59 13.21 2.06
N PRO A 229 21.08 12.51 1.04
CA PRO A 229 21.76 11.32 0.53
C PRO A 229 23.18 11.71 0.10
N ALA A 230 24.15 10.88 0.47
CA ALA A 230 25.56 11.01 0.09
C ALA A 230 25.77 10.64 -1.39
#